data_AF-A0A952HQR5-F1
#
_entry.id   AF-A0A952HQR5-F1
#
_cell.length_a   1.000
_cell.length_b   1.000
_cell.length_c   1.000
_cell.angle_alpha   90.00
_cell.angle_beta   90.00
_cell.angle_gamma   90.00
#
_symmetry.space_group_name_H-M   'P 1'
#
loop_
_entity.id
_entity.type
_entity.pdbx_description
1 polymer ?
#
loop_
_entity_poly.entity_id
_entity_poly.type
_entity_poly.pdbx_seq_one_letter_code
_entity_poly.pdbx_strand_id
1 'polypeptide(L)'
;MNLNNKGFTLIEGLIAAVLTVIIVVGVMTTITLFGLNNQKTFIQSCLVDANNYAIGLCKAHVSDNTVDISKIDSYQCGSLNIINSINPPGCTIAQNTCQDITFTSSYSIFKLSQTVRICN
;
A
#
# COMPACT_ATOMS: atom_id res chain seq x y z
N MET A 1 59.00 -0.73 28.41
CA MET A 1 57.53 -0.82 28.28
C MET A 1 57.20 -2.19 27.72
N ASN A 2 56.66 -3.08 28.55
CA ASN A 2 56.27 -4.42 28.11
C ASN A 2 54.89 -4.30 27.44
N LEU A 3 54.86 -4.30 26.10
CA LEU A 3 53.61 -4.45 25.37
C LEU A 3 53.17 -5.91 25.53
N ASN A 4 52.19 -6.13 26.40
CA ASN A 4 51.48 -7.40 26.55
C ASN A 4 50.63 -7.63 25.29
N ASN A 5 51.28 -7.99 24.17
CA ASN A 5 50.60 -8.45 22.97
C ASN A 5 50.14 -9.89 23.20
N LYS A 6 49.04 -10.06 23.94
CA LYS A 6 48.25 -11.29 23.85
C LYS A 6 47.63 -11.31 22.46
N GLY A 7 48.34 -11.92 21.51
CA GLY A 7 47.83 -12.15 20.17
C GLY A 7 46.56 -13.00 20.23
N PHE A 8 45.62 -12.71 19.34
CA PHE A 8 44.39 -13.47 19.18
C PHE A 8 44.72 -14.92 18.82
N THR A 9 44.13 -15.89 19.50
CA THR A 9 44.29 -17.29 19.10
C THR A 9 43.50 -17.54 17.81
N LEU A 10 43.97 -18.49 17.00
CA LEU A 10 43.33 -18.85 15.73
C LEU A 10 41.86 -19.28 15.93
N ILE A 11 41.57 -19.90 17.07
CA ILE A 11 40.22 -20.32 17.49
C ILE A 11 39.32 -19.11 17.81
N GLU A 12 39.82 -18.14 18.58
CA GLU A 12 39.05 -16.91 18.86
C GLU A 12 38.74 -16.15 17.57
N GLY A 13 39.69 -16.12 16.62
CA GLY A 13 39.52 -15.53 15.29
C GLY A 13 38.38 -16.18 14.51
N LEU A 14 38.34 -17.52 14.54
CA LEU A 14 37.30 -18.29 13.88
C LEU A 14 35.92 -18.05 14.51
N ILE A 15 35.83 -18.03 15.84
CA ILE A 15 34.58 -17.77 16.56
C ILE A 15 34.07 -16.36 16.23
N ALA A 16 34.94 -15.35 16.25
CA ALA A 16 34.58 -13.98 15.91
C ALA A 16 34.07 -13.86 14.46
N ALA A 17 34.72 -14.54 13.52
CA ALA A 17 34.28 -14.57 12.13
C ALA A 17 32.87 -15.20 11.97
N VAL A 18 32.63 -16.33 12.62
CA VAL A 18 31.32 -17.01 12.58
C VAL A 18 30.22 -16.12 13.17
N LEU A 19 30.47 -15.51 14.33
CA LEU A 19 29.52 -14.58 14.96
C LEU A 19 29.22 -13.38 14.07
N THR A 20 30.24 -12.83 13.42
CA THR A 20 30.07 -11.70 12.50
C THR A 20 29.18 -12.07 11.32
N VAL A 21 29.36 -13.25 10.74
CA VAL A 21 28.51 -13.73 9.63
C VAL A 21 27.07 -13.87 10.09
N ILE A 22 26.81 -14.46 11.26
CA ILE A 22 25.46 -14.62 11.80
C ILE A 22 24.79 -13.25 12.00
N ILE A 23 25.51 -12.28 12.57
CA ILE A 23 25.00 -10.92 12.79
C ILE A 23 24.66 -10.25 11.46
N VAL A 24 25.57 -10.28 10.49
CA VAL A 24 25.36 -9.65 9.18
C VAL A 24 24.15 -10.27 8.48
N VAL A 25 24.02 -11.60 8.47
CA VAL A 25 22.85 -12.27 7.90
C VAL A 25 21.57 -11.84 8.61
N GLY A 26 21.56 -11.80 9.95
CA GLY A 26 20.40 -11.38 10.74
C GLY A 26 19.97 -9.93 10.48
N VAL A 27 20.93 -9.01 10.32
CA VAL A 27 20.63 -7.62 9.97
C VAL A 27 20.04 -7.52 8.56
N MET A 28 20.63 -8.22 7.59
CA MET A 28 20.17 -8.18 6.20
C MET A 28 18.75 -8.74 6.03
N THR A 29 18.40 -9.83 6.74
CA THR A 29 17.04 -10.36 6.71
C THR A 29 16.04 -9.39 7.33
N THR A 30 16.41 -8.74 8.44
CA THR A 30 15.56 -7.75 9.11
C THR A 30 15.29 -6.53 8.22
N ILE A 31 16.33 -5.99 7.57
CA ILE A 31 16.19 -4.87 6.62
C ILE A 31 15.28 -5.25 5.46
N THR A 32 15.45 -6.46 4.91
CA THR A 32 14.65 -6.95 3.79
C THR A 32 13.17 -7.06 4.17
N LEU A 33 12.87 -7.66 5.33
CA LEU A 33 11.51 -7.79 5.83
C LEU A 33 10.87 -6.43 6.12
N PHE A 34 11.64 -5.50 6.68
CA PHE A 34 11.18 -4.13 6.91
C PHE A 34 10.80 -3.43 5.59
N GLY A 35 11.63 -3.55 4.56
CA GLY A 35 11.34 -3.02 3.22
C GLY A 35 10.05 -3.59 2.62
N LEU A 36 9.86 -4.90 2.70
CA LEU A 36 8.64 -5.57 2.20
C LEU A 36 7.38 -5.12 2.95
N ASN A 37 7.47 -4.98 4.27
CA ASN A 37 6.33 -4.54 5.08
C ASN A 37 5.96 -3.08 4.77
N ASN A 38 6.93 -2.19 4.63
CA ASN A 38 6.67 -0.80 4.24
C ASN A 38 6.01 -0.71 2.87
N GLN A 39 6.46 -1.51 1.90
CA GLN A 39 5.83 -1.54 0.58
C GLN A 39 4.36 -1.98 0.66
N LYS A 40 4.06 -3.02 1.46
CA LYS A 40 2.67 -3.46 1.67
C LYS A 40 1.81 -2.37 2.31
N THR A 41 2.32 -1.72 3.37
CA THR A 41 1.61 -0.62 4.03
C THR A 41 1.36 0.53 3.06
N PHE A 42 2.36 0.91 2.26
CA PHE A 42 2.22 1.95 1.25
C PHE A 42 1.15 1.60 0.20
N ILE A 43 1.17 0.37 -0.34
CA ILE A 43 0.14 -0.09 -1.28
C ILE A 43 -1.25 -0.05 -0.64
N GLN A 44 -1.39 -0.47 0.62
CA GLN A 44 -2.67 -0.40 1.34
C GLN A 44 -3.17 1.04 1.48
N SER A 45 -2.30 1.97 1.87
CA SER A 45 -2.66 3.40 1.92
C SER A 45 -3.11 3.92 0.56
N CYS A 46 -2.38 3.60 -0.51
CA CYS A 46 -2.77 3.99 -1.87
C CYS A 46 -4.14 3.42 -2.29
N LEU A 47 -4.46 2.18 -1.90
CA LEU A 47 -5.76 1.56 -2.21
C LEU A 47 -6.91 2.24 -1.44
N VAL A 48 -6.67 2.67 -0.21
CA VAL A 48 -7.62 3.44 0.60
C VAL A 48 -7.84 4.82 -0.02
N ASP A 49 -6.77 5.51 -0.39
CA ASP A 49 -6.85 6.83 -1.02
C ASP A 49 -7.57 6.76 -2.37
N ALA A 50 -7.28 5.73 -3.18
CA ALA A 50 -7.97 5.49 -4.45
C ALA A 50 -9.48 5.22 -4.26
N ASN A 51 -9.87 4.42 -3.26
CA ASN A 51 -11.29 4.21 -2.92
C ASN A 51 -11.95 5.52 -2.50
N ASN A 52 -11.33 6.26 -1.59
CA ASN A 52 -11.86 7.54 -1.11
C ASN A 52 -12.00 8.57 -2.23
N TYR A 53 -11.01 8.62 -3.14
CA TYR A 53 -11.06 9.43 -4.34
C TYR A 53 -12.24 9.06 -5.24
N ALA A 54 -12.40 7.77 -5.55
CA ALA A 54 -13.51 7.27 -6.36
C ALA A 54 -14.88 7.56 -5.74
N ILE A 55 -15.02 7.35 -4.42
CA ILE A 55 -16.23 7.68 -3.66
C ILE A 55 -16.51 9.18 -3.73
N GLY A 56 -15.47 10.02 -3.56
CA GLY A 56 -15.57 11.48 -3.62
C GLY A 56 -16.06 11.97 -4.98
N LEU A 57 -15.47 11.45 -6.07
CA LEU A 57 -15.91 11.75 -7.43
C LEU A 57 -17.35 11.31 -7.68
N CYS A 58 -17.72 10.11 -7.24
CA CYS A 58 -19.08 9.59 -7.38
C CYS A 58 -20.10 10.48 -6.67
N LYS A 59 -19.83 10.87 -5.42
CA LYS A 59 -20.68 11.81 -4.66
C LYS A 59 -20.77 13.17 -5.33
N ALA A 60 -19.64 13.68 -5.85
CA ALA A 60 -19.61 14.95 -6.56
C ALA A 60 -20.44 14.88 -7.86
N HIS A 61 -20.35 13.78 -8.62
CA HIS A 61 -21.16 13.56 -9.82
C HIS A 61 -22.65 13.49 -9.52
N VAL A 62 -23.03 12.79 -8.44
CA VAL A 62 -24.43 12.73 -8.01
C VAL A 62 -24.98 14.11 -7.66
N SER A 63 -24.20 14.95 -6.98
CA SER A 63 -24.59 16.33 -6.65
C SER A 63 -24.52 17.28 -7.85
N ASP A 64 -23.61 17.02 -8.78
CA ASP A 64 -23.33 17.84 -9.94
C ASP A 64 -22.95 16.94 -11.13
N ASN A 65 -23.93 16.72 -12.02
CA ASN A 65 -23.79 15.87 -13.21
C ASN A 65 -22.71 16.35 -14.20
N THR A 66 -22.03 17.48 -13.96
CA THR A 66 -20.92 17.96 -14.79
C THR A 66 -19.58 17.30 -14.44
N VAL A 67 -19.47 16.62 -13.29
CA VAL A 67 -18.25 15.93 -12.90
C VAL A 67 -18.05 14.70 -13.78
N ASP A 68 -16.89 14.61 -14.42
CA ASP A 68 -16.52 13.50 -15.29
C ASP A 68 -16.19 12.23 -14.48
N ILE A 69 -17.06 11.22 -14.60
CA ILE A 69 -16.92 9.95 -13.88
C ILE A 69 -15.84 9.03 -14.47
N SER A 70 -15.37 9.29 -15.70
CA SER A 70 -14.34 8.45 -16.33
C SER A 70 -13.01 8.51 -15.59
N LYS A 71 -12.82 9.58 -14.78
CA LYS A 71 -11.66 9.73 -13.90
C LYS A 71 -11.67 8.77 -12.71
N ILE A 72 -12.79 8.09 -12.44
CA ILE A 72 -12.85 7.08 -11.38
C ILE A 72 -11.94 5.90 -11.70
N ASP A 73 -11.85 5.48 -12.98
CA ASP A 73 -11.22 4.22 -13.41
C ASP A 73 -9.75 4.08 -13.01
N SER A 74 -9.03 5.18 -12.81
CA SER A 74 -7.62 5.15 -12.42
C SER A 74 -7.27 6.23 -11.40
N TYR A 75 -6.43 5.88 -10.43
CA TYR A 75 -5.86 6.81 -9.46
C TYR A 75 -4.34 6.64 -9.38
N GLN A 76 -3.61 7.74 -9.48
CA GLN A 76 -2.15 7.74 -9.40
C GLN A 76 -1.70 8.01 -7.96
N CYS A 77 -1.01 7.04 -7.36
CA CYS A 77 -0.41 7.15 -6.03
C CYS A 77 1.11 7.03 -6.15
N GLY A 78 1.80 8.17 -6.23
CA GLY A 78 3.24 8.20 -6.52
C GLY A 78 3.52 7.57 -7.90
N SER A 79 4.30 6.49 -7.93
CA SER A 79 4.59 5.73 -9.15
C SER A 79 3.59 4.59 -9.43
N LEU A 80 2.62 4.35 -8.55
CA LEU A 80 1.63 3.29 -8.71
C LEU A 80 0.39 3.81 -9.43
N ASN A 81 -0.07 3.07 -10.44
CA ASN A 81 -1.37 3.30 -11.07
C ASN A 81 -2.39 2.30 -10.50
N ILE A 82 -3.32 2.78 -9.70
CA ILE A 82 -4.37 1.98 -9.09
C ILE A 82 -5.58 1.96 -10.02
N ILE A 83 -6.10 0.78 -10.33
CA ILE A 83 -7.29 0.61 -11.16
C ILE A 83 -8.51 0.52 -10.26
N ASN A 84 -9.50 1.37 -10.48
CA ASN A 84 -10.77 1.30 -9.76
C ASN A 84 -11.88 0.76 -10.66
N SER A 85 -12.85 0.13 -10.04
CA SER A 85 -14.10 -0.28 -10.67
C SER A 85 -15.25 0.02 -9.73
N ILE A 86 -16.38 0.44 -10.30
CA ILE A 86 -17.60 0.78 -9.57
C ILE A 86 -18.75 -0.16 -9.96
N ASN A 87 -19.56 -0.54 -8.98
CA ASN A 87 -20.76 -1.34 -9.19
C ASN A 87 -21.91 -0.82 -8.31
N PRO A 88 -23.05 -0.39 -8.88
CA PRO A 88 -23.34 -0.29 -10.30
C PRO A 88 -22.44 0.76 -11.02
N PRO A 89 -22.15 0.56 -12.31
CA PRO A 89 -21.37 1.52 -13.10
C PRO A 89 -22.16 2.82 -13.30
N GLY A 90 -21.45 3.93 -13.51
CA GLY A 90 -22.07 5.20 -13.88
C GLY A 90 -22.36 6.16 -12.73
N CYS A 91 -22.34 5.70 -11.46
CA CYS A 91 -22.68 6.57 -10.32
C CYS A 91 -24.01 7.32 -10.47
N THR A 92 -24.97 6.74 -11.21
CA THR A 92 -26.26 7.36 -11.50
C THR A 92 -27.28 6.97 -10.43
N ILE A 93 -27.66 7.92 -9.58
CA ILE A 93 -28.66 7.71 -8.51
C ILE A 93 -29.88 8.58 -8.81
N ALA A 94 -31.08 7.98 -8.74
CA ALA A 94 -32.32 8.71 -8.97
C ALA A 94 -32.56 9.77 -7.89
N GLN A 95 -33.19 10.88 -8.25
CA GLN A 95 -33.48 11.97 -7.31
C GLN A 95 -34.29 11.48 -6.11
N ASN A 96 -33.92 11.94 -4.91
CA ASN A 96 -34.49 11.57 -3.61
C ASN A 96 -34.38 10.08 -3.28
N THR A 97 -33.36 9.39 -3.83
CA THR A 97 -33.11 7.98 -3.52
C THR A 97 -31.69 7.75 -3.04
N CYS A 98 -31.50 6.65 -2.32
CA CYS A 98 -30.18 6.19 -1.89
C CYS A 98 -29.89 4.83 -2.51
N GLN A 99 -28.65 4.64 -2.96
CA GLN A 99 -28.17 3.38 -3.48
C GLN A 99 -26.84 2.99 -2.83
N ASP A 100 -26.69 1.69 -2.60
CA ASP A 100 -25.42 1.12 -2.17
C ASP A 100 -24.54 0.91 -3.40
N ILE A 101 -23.37 1.55 -3.41
CA ILE A 101 -22.40 1.48 -4.50
C ILE A 101 -21.12 0.85 -3.95
N THR A 102 -20.67 -0.21 -4.60
CA THR A 102 -19.41 -0.88 -4.31
C THR A 102 -18.29 -0.29 -5.15
N PHE A 103 -17.29 0.24 -4.48
CA PHE A 103 -16.04 0.71 -5.05
C PHE A 103 -14.99 -0.38 -4.85
N THR A 104 -14.21 -0.68 -5.87
CA THR A 104 -13.12 -1.65 -5.77
C THR A 104 -11.88 -1.07 -6.41
N SER A 105 -10.85 -0.85 -5.61
CA SER A 105 -9.52 -0.44 -6.05
C SER A 105 -8.60 -1.65 -6.08
N SER A 106 -7.77 -1.75 -7.11
CA SER A 106 -6.89 -2.89 -7.32
C SER A 106 -5.52 -2.47 -7.83
N TYR A 107 -4.50 -3.14 -7.32
CA TYR A 107 -3.12 -3.03 -7.78
C TYR A 107 -2.43 -4.37 -7.64
N SER A 108 -2.06 -4.97 -8.78
CA SER A 108 -1.49 -6.33 -8.82
C SER A 108 -2.40 -7.33 -8.08
N ILE A 109 -1.88 -7.99 -7.05
CA ILE A 109 -2.63 -8.95 -6.21
C ILE A 109 -3.47 -8.27 -5.11
N PHE A 110 -3.23 -6.99 -4.82
CA PHE A 110 -3.92 -6.29 -3.73
C PHE A 110 -5.22 -5.69 -4.23
N LYS A 111 -6.29 -5.89 -3.47
CA LYS A 111 -7.62 -5.36 -3.76
C LYS A 111 -8.25 -4.85 -2.48
N LEU A 112 -8.95 -3.73 -2.59
CA LEU A 112 -9.77 -3.18 -1.53
C LEU A 112 -11.15 -2.89 -2.12
N SER A 113 -12.17 -3.50 -1.52
CA SER A 113 -13.56 -3.30 -1.91
C SER A 113 -14.34 -2.70 -0.75
N GLN A 114 -15.07 -1.63 -1.02
CA GLN A 114 -15.86 -0.92 -0.03
C GLN A 114 -17.23 -0.58 -0.61
N THR A 115 -18.29 -0.97 0.07
CA THR A 115 -19.66 -0.55 -0.27
C THR A 115 -20.02 0.68 0.55
N VAL A 116 -20.49 1.72 -0.12
CA VAL A 116 -20.92 2.97 0.48
C VAL A 116 -22.32 3.30 -0.01
N ARG A 117 -23.20 3.67 0.92
CA ARG A 117 -24.51 4.21 0.57
C ARG A 117 -24.39 5.68 0.19
N ILE A 118 -24.81 6.03 -1.01
CA ILE A 118 -24.84 7.40 -1.52
C ILE A 118 -26.29 7.76 -1.82
N CYS A 119 -26.67 9.01 -1.53
CA CYS A 119 -28.01 9.52 -1.77
C CYS A 119 -27.95 10.76 -2.68
N ASN A 120 -28.93 10.90 -3.56
CA ASN A 120 -29.17 12.09 -4.38
C ASN A 120 -30.38 12.84 -3.84
#